data_AF-A0A100Y9N8-F1
#
_entry.id   AF-A0A100Y9N8-F1
#
_cell.length_a   1.000
_cell.length_b   1.000
_cell.length_c   1.000
_cell.angle_alpha   90.00
_cell.angle_beta   90.00
_cell.angle_gamma   90.00
#
_symmetry.space_group_name_H-M   'P 1'
#
loop_
_entity.id
_entity.type
_entity.pdbx_description
1 polymer ?
#
loop_
_entity_poly.entity_id
_entity_poly.type
_entity_poly.pdbx_seq_one_letter_code
_entity_poly.pdbx_strand_id
1 'polypeptide(L)'
;MVWAVVYAGFGLACAVSGTPPLYLGSAPGPSALGWGVAGVGALSALTCGAVARYGLRPAWRVLLWVLCVPAGMAAFGLLMDVITLVFGQGVDNGVAAANHALAAAGALLLAATARARSVRRTPDAAVVRAPSAASGPVQLAACAGTAAFLPYAAMKLVWASGGTFAGMTCEEMLAVSKRNGASGPWLALESWGLDATVLLAALGTFLLWGLVRPWGQVFPRWTLWLRGRRVPRWLPLAPALTGAATLVPYGVFGVGYAALATAGVVTMRRGDFHSSSDALLVAWIGMTAFAVYGAALAVAARSYWLRTPSRPTWSTAAAHASPRPDR
;
A
#
# COMPACT_ATOMS: atom_id res chain seq x y z
N MET A 1 -14.66 -7.96 -15.17
CA MET A 1 -16.07 -7.68 -15.50
C MET A 1 -16.96 -7.73 -14.26
N VAL A 2 -17.02 -8.86 -13.54
CA VAL A 2 -17.85 -9.00 -12.31
C VAL A 2 -17.61 -7.87 -11.31
N TRP A 3 -16.35 -7.61 -10.94
CA TRP A 3 -16.00 -6.49 -10.04
C TRP A 3 -16.56 -5.14 -10.53
N ALA A 4 -16.44 -4.84 -11.82
CA ALA A 4 -16.84 -3.55 -12.37
C ALA A 4 -18.37 -3.35 -12.31
N VAL A 5 -19.14 -4.43 -12.51
CA VAL A 5 -20.61 -4.42 -12.34
C VAL A 5 -20.97 -4.22 -10.87
N VAL A 6 -20.32 -4.93 -9.95
CA VAL A 6 -20.54 -4.78 -8.51
C VAL A 6 -20.22 -3.35 -8.06
N TYR A 7 -19.10 -2.78 -8.50
CA TYR A 7 -18.69 -1.42 -8.14
C TYR A 7 -19.63 -0.37 -8.73
N ALA A 8 -20.11 -0.57 -9.97
CA ALA A 8 -21.12 0.29 -10.57
C ALA A 8 -22.44 0.25 -9.79
N GLY A 9 -22.90 -0.94 -9.44
CA GLY A 9 -24.12 -1.15 -8.64
C GLY A 9 -24.01 -0.54 -7.25
N PHE A 10 -22.85 -0.68 -6.59
CA PHE A 10 -22.58 -0.05 -5.30
C PHE A 10 -22.66 1.49 -5.37
N GLY A 11 -22.00 2.10 -6.37
CA GLY A 11 -22.07 3.55 -6.57
C GLY A 11 -23.48 4.06 -6.86
N LEU A 12 -24.24 3.30 -7.67
CA LEU A 12 -25.64 3.61 -7.98
C LEU A 12 -26.53 3.52 -6.73
N ALA A 13 -26.38 2.47 -5.93
CA ALA A 13 -27.13 2.30 -4.70
C ALA A 13 -26.87 3.47 -3.74
N CYS A 14 -25.61 3.86 -3.55
CA CYS A 14 -25.22 5.02 -2.74
C CYS A 14 -25.84 6.33 -3.26
N ALA A 15 -25.81 6.55 -4.58
CA ALA A 15 -26.38 7.74 -5.19
C ALA A 15 -27.90 7.82 -5.01
N VAL A 16 -28.61 6.70 -5.17
CA VAL A 16 -30.08 6.64 -5.04
C VAL A 16 -30.50 6.74 -3.57
N SER A 17 -29.76 6.13 -2.64
CA SER A 17 -30.06 6.21 -1.21
C SER A 17 -29.63 7.52 -0.56
N GLY A 18 -28.92 8.39 -1.28
CA GLY A 18 -28.32 9.60 -0.73
C GLY A 18 -27.16 9.32 0.24
N THR A 19 -26.64 8.10 0.27
CA THR A 19 -25.54 7.71 1.16
C THR A 19 -24.21 8.10 0.53
N PRO A 20 -23.38 8.92 1.19
CA PRO A 20 -22.12 9.37 0.62
C PRO A 20 -21.08 8.23 0.63
N PRO A 21 -20.50 7.86 -0.52
CA PRO A 21 -19.49 6.79 -0.58
C PRO A 21 -18.07 7.28 -0.23
N LEU A 22 -17.89 8.59 -0.12
CA LEU A 22 -16.61 9.25 0.13
C LEU A 22 -16.75 10.22 1.30
N TYR A 23 -15.75 10.23 2.17
CA TYR A 23 -15.69 11.06 3.35
C TYR A 23 -14.38 11.85 3.36
N LEU A 24 -14.43 13.06 3.90
CA LEU A 24 -13.25 13.89 4.16
C LEU A 24 -13.12 14.04 5.68
N GLY A 25 -12.41 13.11 6.32
CA GLY A 25 -12.42 12.95 7.77
C GLY A 25 -13.82 12.55 8.25
N SER A 26 -14.34 13.24 9.27
CA SER A 26 -15.70 12.99 9.78
C SER A 26 -16.81 13.62 8.93
N ALA A 27 -16.47 14.44 7.94
CA ALA A 27 -17.46 15.13 7.11
C ALA A 27 -17.86 14.25 5.92
N PRO A 28 -19.16 13.95 5.74
CA PRO A 28 -19.62 13.25 4.56
C PRO A 28 -19.38 14.10 3.31
N GLY A 29 -18.85 13.48 2.26
CA GLY A 29 -18.78 14.10 0.94
C GLY A 29 -20.18 14.22 0.31
N PRO A 30 -20.31 14.96 -0.81
CA PRO A 30 -21.57 15.01 -1.55
C PRO A 30 -22.00 13.61 -2.01
N SER A 31 -23.26 13.24 -1.76
CA SER A 31 -23.84 11.98 -2.24
C SER A 31 -23.81 11.84 -3.77
N ALA A 32 -23.78 12.97 -4.48
CA ALA A 32 -23.60 13.03 -5.94
C ALA A 32 -22.31 12.35 -6.42
N LEU A 33 -21.28 12.22 -5.58
CA LEU A 33 -20.06 11.47 -5.91
C LEU A 33 -20.33 9.97 -6.15
N GLY A 34 -21.46 9.43 -5.65
CA GLY A 34 -21.93 8.09 -5.99
C GLY A 34 -22.13 7.87 -7.49
N TRP A 35 -22.55 8.91 -8.23
CA TRP A 35 -22.62 8.85 -9.69
C TRP A 35 -21.24 8.72 -10.34
N GLY A 36 -20.22 9.36 -9.76
CA GLY A 36 -18.83 9.21 -10.21
C GLY A 36 -18.32 7.78 -10.03
N VAL A 37 -18.59 7.18 -8.86
CA VAL A 37 -18.27 5.76 -8.58
C VAL A 37 -18.99 4.84 -9.57
N ALA A 38 -20.29 5.07 -9.78
CA ALA A 38 -21.09 4.30 -10.74
C ALA A 38 -20.54 4.41 -12.17
N GLY A 39 -20.18 5.62 -12.61
CA GLY A 39 -19.62 5.90 -13.92
C GLY A 39 -18.27 5.19 -14.14
N VAL A 40 -17.37 5.23 -13.16
CA VAL A 40 -16.09 4.50 -13.21
C VAL A 40 -16.32 2.99 -13.31
N GLY A 41 -17.24 2.44 -12.53
CA GLY A 41 -17.63 1.03 -12.62
C GLY A 41 -18.20 0.65 -13.99
N ALA A 42 -19.12 1.44 -14.53
CA ALA A 42 -19.76 1.19 -15.83
C ALA A 42 -18.75 1.26 -16.99
N LEU A 43 -17.90 2.29 -17.03
CA LEU A 43 -16.83 2.41 -18.03
C LEU A 43 -15.83 1.26 -17.92
N SER A 44 -15.51 0.82 -16.70
CA SER A 44 -14.66 -0.35 -16.48
C SER A 44 -15.30 -1.63 -16.99
N ALA A 45 -16.61 -1.82 -16.80
CA ALA A 45 -17.33 -2.99 -17.29
C ALA A 45 -17.33 -3.03 -18.83
N LEU A 46 -17.63 -1.90 -19.48
CA LEU A 46 -17.59 -1.76 -20.94
C LEU A 46 -16.20 -2.03 -21.49
N THR A 47 -15.17 -1.44 -20.89
CA THR A 47 -13.77 -1.62 -21.31
C THR A 47 -13.34 -3.08 -21.15
N CYS A 48 -13.65 -3.72 -20.02
CA CYS A 48 -13.37 -5.14 -19.82
C CYS A 48 -14.12 -6.03 -20.83
N GLY A 49 -15.37 -5.71 -21.14
CA GLY A 49 -16.16 -6.43 -22.15
C GLY A 49 -15.55 -6.29 -23.55
N ALA A 50 -15.11 -5.08 -23.92
CA ALA A 50 -14.40 -4.84 -25.18
C ALA A 50 -13.07 -5.60 -25.24
N VAL A 51 -12.31 -5.65 -24.15
CA VAL A 51 -11.07 -6.46 -24.06
C VAL A 51 -11.36 -7.96 -24.20
N ALA A 52 -12.43 -8.46 -23.58
CA ALA A 52 -12.82 -9.86 -23.69
C ALA A 52 -13.26 -10.24 -25.12
N ARG A 53 -13.98 -9.33 -25.80
CA ARG A 53 -14.51 -9.57 -27.17
C ARG A 53 -13.48 -9.34 -28.27
N TYR A 54 -12.66 -8.31 -28.15
CA TYR A 54 -11.77 -7.84 -29.24
C TYR A 54 -10.28 -8.00 -28.92
N GLY A 55 -9.95 -8.54 -27.75
CA GLY A 55 -8.57 -8.64 -27.25
C GLY A 55 -8.02 -7.33 -26.71
N LEU A 56 -6.85 -7.41 -26.06
CA LEU A 56 -6.19 -6.27 -25.44
C LEU A 56 -5.42 -5.43 -26.47
N ARG A 57 -6.10 -4.45 -27.08
CA ARG A 57 -5.51 -3.44 -27.97
C ARG A 57 -4.81 -2.31 -27.20
N PRO A 58 -3.86 -1.56 -27.81
CA PRO A 58 -3.18 -0.45 -27.16
C PRO A 58 -4.12 0.60 -26.56
N ALA A 59 -5.19 0.97 -27.29
CA ALA A 59 -6.18 1.94 -26.81
C ALA A 59 -6.90 1.45 -25.53
N TRP A 60 -7.31 0.19 -25.48
CA TRP A 60 -7.94 -0.38 -24.28
C TRP A 60 -6.97 -0.46 -23.11
N ARG A 61 -5.68 -0.72 -23.37
CA ARG A 61 -4.66 -0.69 -22.33
C ARG A 61 -4.53 0.71 -21.72
N VAL A 62 -4.52 1.76 -22.55
CA VAL A 62 -4.50 3.16 -22.08
C VAL A 62 -5.75 3.44 -21.25
N LEU A 63 -6.93 3.06 -21.75
CA LEU A 63 -8.19 3.28 -21.04
C LEU A 63 -8.25 2.55 -19.68
N LEU A 64 -7.76 1.31 -19.60
CA LEU A 64 -7.64 0.59 -18.33
C LEU A 64 -6.72 1.30 -17.34
N TRP A 65 -5.61 1.90 -17.80
CA TRP A 65 -4.74 2.71 -16.95
C TRP A 65 -5.44 4.00 -16.50
N VAL A 66 -6.14 4.68 -17.41
CA VAL A 66 -6.91 5.89 -17.09
C VAL A 66 -7.97 5.58 -16.05
N LEU A 67 -8.70 4.47 -16.16
CA LEU A 67 -9.71 4.04 -15.17
C LEU A 67 -9.10 3.51 -13.86
N CYS A 68 -7.87 2.99 -13.91
CA CYS A 68 -7.14 2.56 -12.72
C CYS A 68 -6.79 3.74 -11.80
N VAL A 69 -6.56 4.94 -12.35
CA VAL A 69 -6.22 6.14 -11.57
C VAL A 69 -7.35 6.54 -10.60
N PRO A 70 -8.60 6.81 -11.03
CA PRO A 70 -9.67 7.19 -10.13
C PRO A 70 -10.05 6.07 -9.17
N ALA A 71 -9.97 4.79 -9.58
CA ALA A 71 -10.13 3.67 -8.66
C ALA A 71 -9.03 3.66 -7.58
N GLY A 72 -7.78 3.92 -7.95
CA GLY A 72 -6.68 4.05 -6.99
C GLY A 72 -6.84 5.26 -6.06
N MET A 73 -7.35 6.38 -6.55
CA MET A 73 -7.68 7.55 -5.72
C MET A 73 -8.82 7.26 -4.73
N ALA A 74 -9.87 6.57 -5.17
CA ALA A 74 -10.96 6.14 -4.30
C ALA A 74 -10.51 5.08 -3.27
N ALA A 75 -9.46 4.32 -3.55
CA ALA A 75 -8.88 3.35 -2.61
C ALA A 75 -8.02 3.98 -1.50
N PHE A 76 -7.73 5.28 -1.58
CA PHE A 76 -6.74 5.95 -0.75
C PHE A 76 -7.00 5.82 0.75
N GLY A 77 -8.27 5.88 1.18
CA GLY A 77 -8.66 5.73 2.58
C GLY A 77 -8.52 4.32 3.14
N LEU A 78 -8.34 3.29 2.28
CA LEU A 78 -8.27 1.90 2.72
C LEU A 78 -7.13 1.66 3.72
N LEU A 79 -6.00 2.34 3.53
CA LEU A 79 -4.87 2.21 4.45
C LEU A 79 -5.27 2.63 5.86
N MET A 80 -6.00 3.74 5.98
CA MET A 80 -6.49 4.22 7.28
C MET A 80 -7.49 3.24 7.89
N ASP A 81 -8.45 2.73 7.10
CA ASP A 81 -9.42 1.74 7.57
C ASP A 81 -8.75 0.46 8.10
N VAL A 82 -7.72 -0.01 7.41
CA VAL A 82 -6.97 -1.20 7.85
C VAL A 82 -6.21 -0.90 9.14
N ILE A 83 -5.60 0.27 9.24
CA ILE A 83 -4.88 0.71 10.44
C ILE A 83 -5.83 0.80 11.64
N THR A 84 -6.99 1.45 11.50
CA THR A 84 -7.97 1.56 12.59
C THR A 84 -8.51 0.19 13.01
N LEU A 85 -8.78 -0.71 12.05
CA LEU A 85 -9.20 -2.09 12.34
C LEU A 85 -8.11 -2.87 13.10
N VAL A 86 -6.84 -2.75 12.69
CA VAL A 86 -5.71 -3.39 13.39
C VAL A 86 -5.57 -2.85 14.82
N PHE A 87 -5.96 -1.59 15.06
CA PHE A 87 -5.98 -0.99 16.40
C PHE A 87 -7.23 -1.29 17.22
N GLY A 88 -8.19 -2.00 16.63
CA GLY A 88 -9.47 -2.33 17.27
C GLY A 88 -10.43 -1.15 17.35
N GLN A 89 -10.17 -0.07 16.60
CA GLN A 89 -10.98 1.17 16.60
C GLN A 89 -12.21 1.08 15.68
N GLY A 90 -12.44 -0.07 15.03
CA GLY A 90 -13.47 -0.20 14.00
C GLY A 90 -13.13 0.63 12.76
N VAL A 91 -14.12 0.83 11.89
CA VAL A 91 -14.05 1.79 10.77
C VAL A 91 -15.03 2.91 11.04
N ASP A 92 -14.63 4.15 10.74
CA ASP A 92 -15.48 5.33 10.96
C ASP A 92 -16.82 5.23 10.22
N ASN A 93 -16.80 4.59 9.04
CA ASN A 93 -17.99 4.37 8.23
C ASN A 93 -17.86 3.10 7.38
N GLY A 94 -18.76 2.14 7.57
CA GLY A 94 -18.74 0.88 6.82
C GLY A 94 -18.92 1.03 5.31
N VAL A 95 -19.68 2.03 4.84
CA VAL A 95 -19.91 2.31 3.41
C VAL A 95 -18.65 2.88 2.77
N ALA A 96 -17.98 3.83 3.45
CA ALA A 96 -16.71 4.37 2.98
C ALA A 96 -15.63 3.28 2.92
N ALA A 97 -15.51 2.47 3.96
CA ALA A 97 -14.57 1.35 3.99
C ALA A 97 -14.85 0.32 2.89
N ALA A 98 -16.12 0.00 2.64
CA ALA A 98 -16.52 -0.87 1.53
C ALA A 98 -16.15 -0.26 0.16
N ASN A 99 -16.37 1.04 -0.02
CA ASN A 99 -15.96 1.76 -1.23
C ASN A 99 -14.44 1.69 -1.41
N HIS A 100 -13.66 2.00 -0.38
CA HIS A 100 -12.19 1.96 -0.41
C HIS A 100 -11.68 0.55 -0.77
N ALA A 101 -12.26 -0.50 -0.17
CA ALA A 101 -11.90 -1.89 -0.44
C ALA A 101 -12.24 -2.32 -1.87
N LEU A 102 -13.44 -2.00 -2.36
CA LEU A 102 -13.85 -2.28 -3.73
C LEU A 102 -12.98 -1.52 -4.73
N ALA A 103 -12.68 -0.24 -4.47
CA ALA A 103 -11.84 0.58 -5.31
C ALA A 103 -10.41 0.02 -5.41
N ALA A 104 -9.84 -0.45 -4.28
CA ALA A 104 -8.52 -1.07 -4.25
C ALA A 104 -8.48 -2.37 -5.08
N ALA A 105 -9.47 -3.24 -4.90
CA ALA A 105 -9.61 -4.46 -5.70
C ALA A 105 -9.73 -4.11 -7.19
N GLY A 106 -10.47 -3.06 -7.52
CA GLY A 106 -10.61 -2.51 -8.86
C GLY A 106 -9.31 -2.08 -9.49
N ALA A 107 -8.56 -1.22 -8.81
CA ALA A 107 -7.26 -0.74 -9.26
C ALA A 107 -6.31 -1.91 -9.55
N LEU A 108 -6.26 -2.92 -8.67
CA LEU A 108 -5.46 -4.12 -8.88
C LEU A 108 -5.90 -4.92 -10.10
N LEU A 109 -7.20 -5.18 -10.25
CA LEU A 109 -7.75 -5.94 -11.38
C LEU A 109 -7.56 -5.21 -12.72
N LEU A 110 -7.79 -3.89 -12.76
CA LEU A 110 -7.59 -3.06 -13.95
C LEU A 110 -6.10 -3.02 -14.35
N ALA A 111 -5.20 -2.79 -13.40
CA ALA A 111 -3.76 -2.80 -13.64
C ALA A 111 -3.27 -4.18 -14.10
N ALA A 112 -3.75 -5.26 -13.48
CA ALA A 112 -3.42 -6.63 -13.88
C ALA A 112 -3.90 -6.92 -15.31
N THR A 113 -5.12 -6.51 -15.66
CA THR A 113 -5.69 -6.66 -17.01
C THR A 113 -4.91 -5.85 -18.04
N ALA A 114 -4.56 -4.60 -17.73
CA ALA A 114 -3.75 -3.74 -18.60
C ALA A 114 -2.34 -4.32 -18.85
N ARG A 115 -1.78 -4.97 -17.82
CA ARG A 115 -0.46 -5.61 -17.85
C ARG A 115 -0.45 -7.03 -18.39
N ALA A 116 -1.61 -7.66 -18.59
CA ALA A 116 -1.71 -8.95 -19.23
C ALA A 116 -1.16 -8.85 -20.65
N ARG A 117 0.15 -9.08 -20.80
CA ARG A 117 0.76 -9.29 -22.12
C ARG A 117 0.07 -10.50 -22.72
N SER A 118 -0.25 -10.44 -24.00
CA SER A 118 -0.49 -11.61 -24.83
C SER A 118 0.70 -12.55 -24.66
N VAL A 119 0.55 -13.54 -23.77
CA VAL A 119 1.59 -14.51 -23.42
C VAL A 119 1.72 -15.47 -24.61
N ARG A 120 2.43 -15.03 -25.65
CA ARG A 120 3.32 -15.89 -26.42
C ARG A 120 4.72 -15.51 -25.98
N ARG A 121 5.14 -16.04 -24.83
CA ARG A 121 6.55 -16.08 -24.49
C ARG A 121 6.94 -17.55 -24.45
N THR A 122 7.78 -17.92 -25.40
CA THR A 122 8.47 -19.20 -25.43
C THR A 122 9.12 -19.42 -24.06
N PRO A 123 8.97 -20.62 -23.46
CA PRO A 123 9.56 -20.91 -22.16
C PRO A 123 11.07 -20.99 -22.31
N ASP A 124 11.75 -19.85 -22.11
CA ASP A 124 13.20 -19.86 -21.92
C ASP A 124 13.52 -20.64 -20.65
N ALA A 125 14.44 -21.60 -20.78
CA ALA A 125 14.88 -22.46 -19.71
C ALA A 125 15.25 -21.62 -18.47
N ALA A 126 14.52 -21.82 -17.37
CA ALA A 126 14.65 -21.02 -16.17
C ALA A 126 15.99 -21.29 -15.46
N VAL A 127 17.02 -20.51 -15.81
CA VAL A 127 18.30 -20.53 -15.09
C VAL A 127 18.06 -20.09 -13.65
N VAL A 128 18.38 -20.97 -12.70
CA VAL A 128 18.30 -20.69 -11.27
C VAL A 128 19.39 -19.68 -10.90
N ARG A 129 19.04 -18.40 -10.78
CA ARG A 129 19.98 -17.36 -10.32
C ARG A 129 20.29 -17.50 -8.83
N ALA A 130 21.56 -17.40 -8.47
CA ALA A 130 22.02 -17.34 -7.09
C ALA A 130 21.45 -16.09 -6.38
N PRO A 131 21.19 -16.15 -5.06
CA PRO A 131 20.75 -14.99 -4.30
C PRO A 131 21.75 -13.85 -4.40
N SER A 132 21.29 -12.65 -4.75
CA SER A 132 22.16 -11.49 -4.92
C SER A 132 21.57 -10.23 -4.30
N ALA A 133 22.47 -9.36 -3.82
CA ALA A 133 22.11 -8.02 -3.37
C ALA A 133 21.64 -7.16 -4.55
N ALA A 134 20.83 -6.14 -4.27
CA ALA A 134 20.48 -5.15 -5.27
C ALA A 134 21.68 -4.27 -5.67
N SER A 135 21.58 -3.57 -6.80
CA SER A 135 22.58 -2.61 -7.24
C SER A 135 22.72 -1.44 -6.25
N GLY A 136 23.87 -0.75 -6.30
CA GLY A 136 24.16 0.41 -5.45
C GLY A 136 23.05 1.47 -5.42
N PRO A 137 22.49 1.90 -6.57
CA PRO A 137 21.39 2.87 -6.59
C PRO A 137 20.13 2.40 -5.84
N VAL A 138 19.81 1.11 -5.90
CA VAL A 138 18.65 0.54 -5.18
C VAL A 138 18.93 0.47 -3.68
N GLN A 139 20.18 0.18 -3.29
CA GLN A 139 20.60 0.25 -1.89
C GLN A 139 20.52 1.69 -1.35
N LEU A 140 20.95 2.68 -2.14
CA LEU A 140 20.82 4.10 -1.79
C LEU A 140 19.35 4.51 -1.63
N ALA A 141 18.46 4.07 -2.53
CA ALA A 141 17.03 4.29 -2.37
C ALA A 141 16.50 3.68 -1.06
N ALA A 142 16.95 2.48 -0.68
CA ALA A 142 16.57 1.86 0.59
C ALA A 142 17.12 2.61 1.81
N CYS A 143 18.35 3.13 1.74
CA CYS A 143 18.91 4.02 2.76
C CYS A 143 18.07 5.29 2.90
N ALA A 144 17.73 5.94 1.80
CA ALA A 144 16.88 7.15 1.81
C ALA A 144 15.50 6.85 2.40
N GLY A 145 14.86 5.74 2.01
CA GLY A 145 13.58 5.31 2.58
C GLY A 145 13.65 5.03 4.09
N THR A 146 14.76 4.47 4.58
CA THR A 146 14.98 4.26 6.02
C THR A 146 15.21 5.60 6.74
N ALA A 147 16.06 6.46 6.19
CA ALA A 147 16.39 7.77 6.75
C ALA A 147 15.18 8.72 6.82
N ALA A 148 14.19 8.52 5.93
CA ALA A 148 12.97 9.31 5.93
C ALA A 148 12.16 9.21 7.23
N PHE A 149 12.35 8.14 8.01
CA PHE A 149 11.72 7.98 9.34
C PHE A 149 12.50 8.63 10.49
N LEU A 150 13.70 9.18 10.26
CA LEU A 150 14.49 9.78 11.35
C LEU A 150 13.78 10.94 12.07
N PRO A 151 13.12 11.89 11.37
CA PRO A 151 12.37 12.95 12.06
C PRO A 151 11.21 12.38 12.90
N TYR A 152 10.54 11.34 12.40
CA TYR A 152 9.48 10.64 13.12
C TYR A 152 10.02 9.92 14.37
N ALA A 153 11.15 9.22 14.24
CA ALA A 153 11.81 8.57 15.36
C ALA A 153 12.26 9.58 16.43
N ALA A 154 12.82 10.73 16.01
CA ALA A 154 13.18 11.81 16.92
C ALA A 154 11.96 12.35 17.68
N MET A 155 10.85 12.62 16.98
CA MET A 155 9.57 13.01 17.61
C MET A 155 9.14 11.98 18.66
N LYS A 156 9.14 10.68 18.32
CA LYS A 156 8.74 9.62 19.26
C LYS A 156 9.68 9.49 20.46
N LEU A 157 10.99 9.65 20.26
CA LEU A 157 11.97 9.66 21.34
C LEU A 157 11.76 10.83 22.30
N VAL A 158 11.44 12.03 21.78
CA VAL A 158 11.11 13.20 22.62
C VAL A 158 9.89 12.90 23.50
N TRP A 159 8.82 12.32 22.94
CA TRP A 159 7.66 11.94 23.74
C TRP A 159 7.97 10.83 24.75
N ALA A 160 8.74 9.81 24.36
CA ALA A 160 9.13 8.72 25.25
C ALA A 160 10.02 9.20 26.41
N SER A 161 10.79 10.27 26.22
CA SER A 161 11.59 10.90 27.28
C SER A 161 10.79 11.90 28.15
N GLY A 162 9.46 11.97 28.01
CA GLY A 162 8.61 12.91 28.74
C GLY A 162 8.65 14.35 28.21
N GLY A 163 9.25 14.56 27.04
CA GLY A 163 9.29 15.86 26.37
C GLY A 163 7.99 16.20 25.65
N THR A 164 7.93 17.43 25.13
CA THR A 164 6.82 17.93 24.31
C THR A 164 7.29 18.05 22.86
N PHE A 165 6.47 17.61 21.91
CA PHE A 165 6.70 17.80 20.48
C PHE A 165 5.43 18.28 19.81
N ALA A 166 5.53 19.28 18.93
CA ALA A 166 4.37 19.90 18.26
C ALA A 166 3.28 20.31 19.28
N GLY A 167 3.70 20.90 20.39
CA GLY A 167 2.82 21.36 21.46
C GLY A 167 2.13 20.27 22.28
N MET A 168 2.33 18.97 21.97
CA MET A 168 1.70 17.86 22.70
C MET A 168 2.70 17.04 23.52
N THR A 169 2.25 16.63 24.70
CA THR A 169 2.91 15.67 25.59
C THR A 169 2.48 14.23 25.29
N CYS A 170 3.22 13.26 25.83
CA CYS A 170 2.84 11.84 25.74
C CYS A 170 1.49 11.55 26.43
N GLU A 171 1.21 12.20 27.57
CA GLU A 171 -0.02 12.01 28.33
C GLU A 171 -1.26 12.51 27.56
N GLU A 172 -1.13 13.67 26.90
CA GLU A 172 -2.20 14.22 26.05
C GLU A 172 -2.47 13.31 24.85
N MET A 173 -1.43 12.82 24.19
CA MET A 173 -1.57 11.87 23.08
C MET A 173 -2.26 10.56 23.55
N LEU A 174 -1.84 10.02 24.69
CA LEU A 174 -2.47 8.84 25.28
C LEU A 174 -3.95 9.08 25.62
N ALA A 175 -4.30 10.27 26.09
CA ALA A 175 -5.69 10.65 26.35
C ALA A 175 -6.52 10.72 25.05
N VAL A 176 -5.94 11.26 23.97
CA VAL A 176 -6.55 11.28 22.63
C VAL A 176 -6.79 9.85 22.12
N SER A 177 -5.79 8.97 22.23
CA SER A 177 -5.91 7.57 21.79
C SER A 177 -6.92 6.76 22.59
N LYS A 178 -7.00 6.99 23.92
CA LYS A 178 -8.08 6.43 24.76
C LYS A 178 -9.45 6.89 24.30
N ARG A 179 -9.62 8.19 24.04
CA ARG A 179 -10.88 8.76 23.55
C ARG A 179 -11.28 8.18 22.19
N ASN A 180 -10.30 7.89 21.34
CA ASN A 180 -10.52 7.28 20.03
C ASN A 180 -10.70 5.74 20.11
N GLY A 181 -10.75 5.15 21.31
CA GLY A 181 -11.04 3.72 21.49
C GLY A 181 -9.89 2.77 21.18
N ALA A 182 -8.63 3.21 21.31
CA ALA A 182 -7.47 2.32 21.15
C ALA A 182 -7.53 1.17 22.16
N SER A 183 -7.20 -0.05 21.72
CA SER A 183 -7.26 -1.23 22.58
C SER A 183 -6.13 -1.28 23.61
N GLY A 184 -6.33 -2.04 24.70
CA GLY A 184 -5.42 -2.10 25.85
C GLY A 184 -3.93 -2.32 25.52
N PRO A 185 -3.56 -3.27 24.63
CA PRO A 185 -2.17 -3.46 24.23
C PRO A 185 -1.53 -2.23 23.55
N TRP A 186 -2.32 -1.47 22.78
CA TRP A 186 -1.85 -0.25 22.13
C TRP A 186 -1.69 0.90 23.12
N LEU A 187 -2.63 1.05 24.05
CA LEU A 187 -2.53 2.01 25.14
C LEU A 187 -1.31 1.74 26.05
N ALA A 188 -0.99 0.46 26.28
CA ALA A 188 0.18 0.07 27.04
C ALA A 188 1.49 0.38 26.30
N LEU A 189 1.53 0.27 24.97
CA LEU A 189 2.69 0.68 24.19
C LEU A 189 2.83 2.22 24.18
N GLU A 190 1.71 2.92 24.03
CA GLU A 190 1.64 4.37 23.94
C GLU A 190 2.03 5.06 25.24
N SER A 191 1.78 4.44 26.40
CA SER A 191 2.27 4.95 27.68
C SER A 191 3.82 4.95 27.78
N TRP A 192 4.51 4.27 26.86
CA TRP A 192 5.98 4.28 26.75
C TRP A 192 6.45 5.23 25.63
N GLY A 193 5.56 6.04 25.06
CA GLY A 193 5.82 6.92 23.92
C GLY A 193 5.96 6.17 22.59
N LEU A 194 5.73 4.86 22.57
CA LEU A 194 5.77 4.02 21.38
C LEU A 194 4.34 3.80 20.89
N ASP A 195 4.09 4.02 19.61
CA ASP A 195 2.81 3.63 19.03
C ASP A 195 3.00 2.52 18.00
N ALA A 196 1.88 2.01 17.53
CA ALA A 196 1.89 1.03 16.48
C ALA A 196 2.61 1.48 15.22
N THR A 197 2.56 2.78 14.88
CA THR A 197 3.26 3.32 13.72
C THR A 197 4.77 3.20 13.84
N VAL A 198 5.34 3.19 15.06
CA VAL A 198 6.76 2.80 15.26
C VAL A 198 7.01 1.35 14.84
N LEU A 199 6.14 0.41 15.26
CA LEU A 199 6.26 -1.01 14.90
C LEU A 199 6.10 -1.22 13.39
N LEU A 200 5.12 -0.55 12.77
CA LEU A 200 4.92 -0.56 11.32
C LEU A 200 6.13 0.02 10.59
N ALA A 201 6.73 1.10 11.07
CA ALA A 201 7.95 1.67 10.48
C ALA A 201 9.16 0.72 10.61
N ALA A 202 9.30 0.03 11.74
CA ALA A 202 10.33 -0.96 11.96
C ALA A 202 10.15 -2.19 11.04
N LEU A 203 8.93 -2.73 10.96
CA LEU A 203 8.58 -3.84 10.05
C LEU A 203 8.74 -3.44 8.58
N GLY A 204 8.35 -2.21 8.24
CA GLY A 204 8.56 -1.65 6.91
C GLY A 204 10.04 -1.53 6.57
N THR A 205 10.87 -1.03 7.49
CA THR A 205 12.31 -0.94 7.29
C THR A 205 12.91 -2.34 7.11
N PHE A 206 12.51 -3.30 7.94
CA PHE A 206 12.92 -4.70 7.79
C PHE A 206 12.53 -5.26 6.42
N LEU A 207 11.28 -5.05 5.98
CA LEU A 207 10.79 -5.48 4.67
C LEU A 207 11.61 -4.85 3.54
N LEU A 208 11.85 -3.54 3.58
CA LEU A 208 12.60 -2.79 2.59
C LEU A 208 14.03 -3.37 2.43
N TRP A 209 14.70 -3.64 3.54
CA TRP A 209 16.03 -4.24 3.52
C TRP A 209 16.02 -5.71 3.08
N GLY A 210 14.96 -6.46 3.39
CA GLY A 210 14.75 -7.81 2.88
C GLY A 210 14.68 -7.84 1.34
N LEU A 211 13.98 -6.88 0.74
CA LEU A 211 13.89 -6.77 -0.73
C LEU A 211 15.23 -6.43 -1.39
N VAL A 212 16.17 -5.85 -0.65
CA VAL A 212 17.44 -5.35 -1.19
C VAL A 212 18.60 -6.30 -0.90
N ARG A 213 18.56 -7.03 0.20
CA ARG A 213 19.63 -7.93 0.64
C ARG A 213 19.39 -9.39 0.20
N PRO A 214 20.44 -10.23 0.15
CA PRO A 214 20.31 -11.64 -0.23
C PRO A 214 19.40 -12.45 0.71
N TRP A 215 19.32 -12.08 1.99
CA TRP A 215 18.53 -12.80 3.00
C TRP A 215 17.01 -12.67 2.79
N GLY A 216 16.52 -11.71 1.99
CA GLY A 216 15.11 -11.72 1.61
C GLY A 216 14.76 -12.72 0.52
N GLN A 217 15.76 -13.34 -0.12
CA GLN A 217 15.57 -14.39 -1.14
C GLN A 217 15.74 -15.80 -0.56
N VAL A 218 16.45 -15.94 0.55
CA VAL A 218 16.72 -17.21 1.23
C VAL A 218 16.60 -17.02 2.73
N PHE A 219 15.83 -17.89 3.37
CA PHE A 219 15.63 -17.86 4.81
C PHE A 219 16.97 -17.95 5.57
N PRO A 220 17.23 -17.04 6.52
CA PRO A 220 18.48 -16.97 7.25
C PRO A 220 18.70 -18.20 8.14
N ARG A 221 19.92 -18.35 8.68
CA ARG A 221 20.29 -19.54 9.48
C ARG A 221 19.54 -19.65 10.81
N TRP A 222 19.05 -18.54 11.35
CA TRP A 222 18.32 -18.48 12.62
C TRP A 222 16.85 -18.93 12.49
N THR A 223 16.27 -18.94 11.29
CA THR A 223 14.95 -19.57 11.05
C THR A 223 15.13 -21.08 10.92
N LEU A 224 15.31 -21.78 12.06
CA LEU A 224 15.72 -23.19 12.13
C LEU A 224 14.96 -24.10 11.15
N TRP A 225 13.63 -23.96 11.06
CA TRP A 225 12.76 -24.79 10.23
C TRP A 225 12.80 -24.48 8.73
N LEU A 226 13.23 -23.28 8.35
CA LEU A 226 13.20 -22.80 6.96
C LEU A 226 14.58 -22.52 6.38
N ARG A 227 15.64 -22.70 7.17
CA ARG A 227 17.03 -22.39 6.83
C ARG A 227 17.40 -22.86 5.42
N GLY A 228 17.95 -21.95 4.62
CA GLY A 228 18.45 -22.26 3.27
C GLY A 228 17.36 -22.48 2.21
N ARG A 229 16.08 -22.52 2.58
CA ARG A 229 14.98 -22.55 1.61
C ARG A 229 14.81 -21.18 0.96
N ARG A 230 14.38 -21.16 -0.31
CA ARG A 230 14.03 -19.90 -0.97
C ARG A 230 12.76 -19.32 -0.37
N VAL A 231 12.77 -18.02 -0.14
CA VAL A 231 11.57 -17.28 0.27
C VAL A 231 10.60 -17.26 -0.91
N PRO A 232 9.34 -17.70 -0.75
CA PRO A 232 8.33 -17.56 -1.79
C PRO A 232 8.25 -16.11 -2.25
N ARG A 233 8.37 -15.89 -3.56
CA ARG A 233 8.48 -14.54 -4.14
C ARG A 233 7.39 -13.58 -3.67
N TRP A 234 6.16 -14.07 -3.55
CA TRP A 234 5.01 -13.25 -3.18
C TRP A 234 5.01 -12.84 -1.70
N LEU A 235 5.74 -13.54 -0.83
CA LEU A 235 5.75 -13.27 0.60
C LEU A 235 6.30 -11.88 0.94
N PRO A 236 7.48 -11.43 0.46
CA PRO A 236 7.92 -10.05 0.64
C PRO A 236 7.31 -9.08 -0.38
N LEU A 237 6.90 -9.57 -1.54
CA LEU A 237 6.52 -8.70 -2.66
C LEU A 237 5.08 -8.20 -2.57
N ALA A 238 4.15 -9.02 -2.05
CA ALA A 238 2.77 -8.60 -1.82
C ALA A 238 2.67 -7.42 -0.82
N PRO A 239 3.26 -7.49 0.40
CA PRO A 239 3.22 -6.35 1.32
C PRO A 239 4.00 -5.15 0.78
N ALA A 240 5.10 -5.37 0.05
CA ALA A 240 5.88 -4.28 -0.55
C ALA A 240 5.10 -3.52 -1.63
N LEU A 241 4.43 -4.24 -2.54
CA LEU A 241 3.61 -3.62 -3.57
C LEU A 241 2.38 -2.95 -2.98
N THR A 242 1.77 -3.56 -1.96
CA THR A 242 0.63 -2.97 -1.25
C THR A 242 1.05 -1.67 -0.56
N GLY A 243 2.13 -1.71 0.23
CA GLY A 243 2.66 -0.53 0.90
C GLY A 243 3.12 0.55 -0.08
N ALA A 244 3.76 0.21 -1.20
CA ALA A 244 4.14 1.20 -2.21
C ALA A 244 2.91 1.83 -2.88
N ALA A 245 1.89 1.03 -3.19
CA ALA A 245 0.66 1.51 -3.82
C ALA A 245 -0.16 2.44 -2.93
N THR A 246 -0.08 2.28 -1.59
CA THR A 246 -0.77 3.16 -0.64
C THR A 246 0.09 4.36 -0.24
N LEU A 247 1.36 4.14 0.14
CA LEU A 247 2.22 5.17 0.73
C LEU A 247 2.71 6.20 -0.29
N VAL A 248 2.94 5.82 -1.56
CA VAL A 248 3.38 6.79 -2.58
C VAL A 248 2.30 7.84 -2.84
N PRO A 249 1.05 7.49 -3.21
CA PRO A 249 0.00 8.50 -3.35
C PRO A 249 -0.22 9.27 -2.05
N TYR A 250 -0.27 8.56 -0.91
CA TYR A 250 -0.51 9.18 0.40
C TYR A 250 0.51 10.25 0.74
N GLY A 251 1.79 9.91 0.65
CA GLY A 251 2.86 10.86 0.91
C GLY A 251 2.92 11.98 -0.12
N VAL A 252 2.77 11.69 -1.43
CA VAL A 252 2.90 12.72 -2.47
C VAL A 252 1.78 13.76 -2.39
N PHE A 253 0.52 13.32 -2.27
CA PHE A 253 -0.59 14.24 -2.11
C PHE A 253 -0.51 14.98 -0.77
N GLY A 254 -0.12 14.28 0.30
CA GLY A 254 0.08 14.89 1.62
C GLY A 254 1.18 15.96 1.62
N VAL A 255 2.31 15.72 0.97
CA VAL A 255 3.39 16.71 0.80
C VAL A 255 2.92 17.90 -0.03
N GLY A 256 2.19 17.66 -1.13
CA GLY A 256 1.61 18.74 -1.93
C GLY A 256 0.64 19.60 -1.13
N TYR A 257 -0.24 18.97 -0.34
CA TYR A 257 -1.15 19.67 0.56
C TYR A 257 -0.42 20.46 1.64
N ALA A 258 0.60 19.86 2.27
CA ALA A 258 1.44 20.53 3.27
C ALA A 258 2.18 21.73 2.67
N ALA A 259 2.68 21.63 1.44
CA ALA A 259 3.30 22.73 0.72
C ALA A 259 2.33 23.89 0.44
N LEU A 260 1.12 23.57 -0.03
CA LEU A 260 0.06 24.56 -0.24
C LEU A 260 -0.35 25.22 1.09
N ALA A 261 -0.39 24.46 2.19
CA ALA A 261 -0.71 24.98 3.52
C ALA A 261 0.40 25.90 4.05
N THR A 262 1.67 25.52 3.89
CA THR A 262 2.82 26.38 4.22
C THR A 262 2.80 27.68 3.42
N ALA A 263 2.37 27.63 2.15
CA ALA A 263 2.23 28.80 1.29
C ALA A 263 0.98 29.66 1.57
N GLY A 264 0.11 29.25 2.52
CA GLY A 264 -1.13 29.96 2.84
C GLY A 264 -2.24 29.82 1.80
N VAL A 265 -2.09 28.93 0.81
CA VAL A 265 -3.09 28.70 -0.25
C VAL A 265 -4.27 27.88 0.28
N VAL A 266 -4.01 26.95 1.19
CA VAL A 266 -5.04 26.16 1.88
C VAL A 266 -4.84 26.20 3.38
N THR A 267 -5.89 25.95 4.16
CA THR A 267 -5.81 25.93 5.62
C THR A 267 -5.59 24.52 6.15
N MET A 268 -4.61 24.33 7.04
CA MET A 268 -4.44 23.10 7.82
C MET A 268 -5.39 23.11 9.01
N ARG A 269 -6.21 22.07 9.16
CA ARG A 269 -7.04 21.89 10.35
C ARG A 269 -6.17 21.41 11.52
N ARG A 270 -6.26 22.10 12.66
CA ARG A 270 -5.55 21.78 13.90
C ARG A 270 -5.82 20.34 14.40
N GLY A 271 -7.05 19.83 14.23
CA GLY A 271 -7.43 18.52 14.74
C GLY A 271 -7.25 18.46 16.27
N ASP A 272 -6.59 17.42 16.75
CA ASP A 272 -6.27 17.21 18.17
C ASP A 272 -5.03 17.97 18.66
N PHE A 273 -4.24 18.57 17.77
CA PHE A 273 -3.05 19.34 18.15
C PHE A 273 -3.41 20.64 18.87
N HIS A 274 -2.43 21.38 19.39
CA HIS A 274 -2.63 22.69 20.02
C HIS A 274 -2.70 23.86 19.03
N SER A 275 -2.16 23.70 17.82
CA SER A 275 -2.23 24.72 16.78
C SER A 275 -2.27 24.07 15.38
N SER A 276 -2.70 24.83 14.38
CA SER A 276 -2.60 24.39 12.97
C SER A 276 -1.13 24.26 12.51
N SER A 277 -0.22 25.05 13.09
CA SER A 277 1.22 24.93 12.84
C SER A 277 1.80 23.62 13.38
N ASP A 278 1.36 23.17 14.55
CA ASP A 278 1.76 21.89 15.12
C ASP A 278 1.29 20.72 14.26
N ALA A 279 0.02 20.77 13.84
CA ALA A 279 -0.54 19.79 12.91
C ALA A 279 0.21 19.78 11.57
N LEU A 280 0.58 20.96 11.05
CA LEU A 280 1.35 21.09 9.82
C LEU A 280 2.77 20.51 9.96
N LEU A 281 3.44 20.74 11.09
CA LEU A 281 4.77 20.18 11.37
C LEU A 281 4.74 18.65 11.37
N VAL A 282 3.77 18.05 12.09
CA VAL A 282 3.63 16.59 12.12
C VAL A 282 3.23 16.04 10.76
N ALA A 283 2.38 16.75 10.02
CA ALA A 283 2.03 16.37 8.64
C ALA A 283 3.26 16.37 7.73
N TRP A 284 4.13 17.38 7.79
CA TRP A 284 5.38 17.39 7.01
C TRP A 284 6.25 16.18 7.29
N ILE A 285 6.42 15.83 8.57
CA ILE A 285 7.20 14.67 9.00
C ILE A 285 6.59 13.38 8.44
N GLY A 286 5.30 13.15 8.67
CA GLY A 286 4.62 11.92 8.25
C GLY A 286 4.54 11.79 6.73
N MET A 287 4.07 12.82 6.04
CA MET A 287 3.83 12.76 4.59
C MET A 287 5.14 12.64 3.80
N THR A 288 6.20 13.32 4.22
CA THR A 288 7.53 13.17 3.59
C THR A 288 8.07 11.76 3.83
N ALA A 289 7.94 11.24 5.05
CA ALA A 289 8.36 9.88 5.36
C ALA A 289 7.64 8.87 4.46
N PHE A 290 6.31 8.96 4.33
CA PHE A 290 5.52 8.08 3.49
C PHE A 290 5.86 8.21 1.99
N ALA A 291 6.08 9.42 1.49
CA ALA A 291 6.42 9.65 0.09
C ALA A 291 7.77 9.00 -0.27
N VAL A 292 8.79 9.30 0.52
CA VAL A 292 10.17 8.82 0.28
C VAL A 292 10.26 7.31 0.50
N TYR A 293 9.70 6.82 1.60
CA TYR A 293 9.70 5.39 1.90
C TYR A 293 8.88 4.59 0.88
N GLY A 294 7.69 5.08 0.49
CA GLY A 294 6.86 4.45 -0.54
C GLY A 294 7.59 4.34 -1.88
N ALA A 295 8.29 5.41 -2.30
CA ALA A 295 9.07 5.41 -3.54
C ALA A 295 10.26 4.43 -3.46
N ALA A 296 10.98 4.41 -2.34
CA ALA A 296 12.04 3.45 -2.07
C ALA A 296 11.52 2.01 -2.13
N LEU A 297 10.36 1.74 -1.54
CA LEU A 297 9.71 0.44 -1.54
C LEU A 297 9.31 0.01 -2.95
N ALA A 298 8.78 0.91 -3.77
CA ALA A 298 8.46 0.64 -5.18
C ALA A 298 9.71 0.26 -5.99
N VAL A 299 10.80 1.01 -5.83
CA VAL A 299 12.09 0.74 -6.49
C VAL A 299 12.66 -0.60 -6.04
N ALA A 300 12.67 -0.86 -4.73
CA ALA A 300 13.14 -2.12 -4.16
C ALA A 300 12.29 -3.31 -4.61
N ALA A 301 10.96 -3.18 -4.61
CA ALA A 301 10.03 -4.21 -5.07
C ALA A 301 10.24 -4.53 -6.56
N ARG A 302 10.41 -3.52 -7.42
CA ARG A 302 10.73 -3.71 -8.84
C ARG A 302 12.06 -4.44 -9.01
N SER A 303 13.08 -4.02 -8.27
CA SER A 303 14.41 -4.65 -8.32
C SER A 303 14.35 -6.11 -7.85
N TYR A 304 13.65 -6.38 -6.75
CA TYR A 304 13.42 -7.74 -6.23
C TYR A 304 12.66 -8.61 -7.22
N TRP A 305 11.60 -8.07 -7.85
CA TRP A 305 10.83 -8.74 -8.90
C TRP A 305 11.73 -9.21 -10.05
N LEU A 306 12.68 -8.37 -10.49
CA LEU A 306 13.60 -8.69 -11.58
C LEU A 306 14.68 -9.71 -11.18
N ARG A 307 15.09 -9.74 -9.90
CA ARG A 307 16.07 -10.71 -9.38
C ARG A 307 15.45 -12.08 -9.06
N THR A 308 14.14 -12.16 -8.93
CA THR A 308 13.41 -13.40 -8.56
C THR A 308 12.49 -13.88 -9.69
N PRO A 309 12.99 -14.67 -10.66
CA PRO A 309 12.14 -15.29 -11.66
C PRO A 309 11.16 -16.27 -11.01
N SER A 310 9.90 -16.28 -11.45
CA SER A 310 8.98 -17.37 -11.12
C SER A 310 9.53 -18.66 -11.73
N ARG A 311 9.88 -19.66 -10.90
CA ARG A 311 10.20 -20.99 -11.42
C ARG A 311 8.95 -21.57 -12.08
N PRO A 312 9.05 -22.19 -13.27
CA PRO A 312 8.06 -23.15 -13.69
C PRO A 312 8.00 -24.23 -12.60
N THR A 313 6.82 -24.42 -12.01
CA THR A 313 6.53 -25.64 -11.26
C THR A 313 6.69 -26.79 -12.24
N TRP A 314 7.81 -27.50 -12.17
CA TRP A 314 8.02 -28.75 -12.87
C TRP A 314 7.03 -29.78 -12.31
N SER A 315 5.81 -29.75 -12.85
CA SER A 315 4.87 -30.84 -12.75
C SER A 315 5.36 -31.92 -13.72
N THR A 316 5.81 -33.06 -13.18
CA THR A 316 5.68 -34.38 -13.81
C THR A 316 6.17 -34.51 -15.26
N ALA A 317 7.48 -34.41 -15.49
CA ALA A 317 8.11 -34.90 -16.75
C ALA A 317 9.23 -35.94 -16.50
N ALA A 318 9.37 -36.43 -15.26
CA ALA A 318 10.32 -37.48 -14.90
C ALA A 318 9.70 -38.89 -14.85
N ALA A 319 8.48 -39.09 -15.37
CA ALA A 319 7.80 -40.39 -15.33
C ALA A 319 7.81 -41.17 -16.67
N HIS A 320 8.46 -40.67 -17.73
CA HIS A 320 8.57 -41.39 -19.01
C HIS A 320 10.03 -41.49 -19.49
N ALA A 321 10.95 -41.83 -18.58
CA ALA A 321 12.15 -42.54 -18.98
C ALA A 321 11.76 -44.01 -19.17
N SER A 322 11.19 -44.34 -20.33
CA SER A 322 11.09 -45.72 -20.79
C SER A 322 12.51 -46.26 -20.98
N PRO A 323 12.87 -47.42 -20.40
CA PRO A 323 14.12 -48.08 -20.76
C PRO A 323 14.04 -48.46 -22.25
N ARG A 324 15.04 -48.07 -23.04
CA ARG A 324 15.26 -48.67 -24.36
C ARG A 324 15.64 -50.13 -24.13
N PRO A 325 14.97 -51.12 -24.75
CA PRO A 325 15.50 -52.46 -24.82
C PRO A 325 16.63 -52.47 -25.86
N ASP A 326 17.82 -52.91 -25.43
CA ASP A 326 18.93 -53.23 -26.32
C ASP A 326 18.52 -54.39 -27.25
N ARG A 327 18.69 -54.19 -28.55
CA ARG A 327 18.84 -55.24 -29.57
C ARG A 327 19.83 -54.76 -30.62
#